data_AF-A0A2V8Q6Q1-F1
#
_entry.id   AF-A0A2V8Q6Q1-F1
#
_cell.length_a   1.000
_cell.length_b   1.000
_cell.length_c   1.000
_cell.angle_alpha   90.00
_cell.angle_beta   90.00
_cell.angle_gamma   90.00
#
_symmetry.space_group_name_H-M   'P 1'
#
loop_
_entity.id
_entity.type
_entity.pdbx_description
1 polymer ?
#
loop_
_entity_poly.entity_id
_entity_poly.type
_entity_poly.pdbx_seq_one_letter_code
_entity_poly.pdbx_strand_id
1 'polypeptide(L)' 'GGDVKNPQFAASSGELLGEGYIAIQAESAPTEFRKIEFLNLVGCMDKKAKNFKRYYVKADNAKCVY' A
#
# COMPACT_ATOMS: atom_id res chain seq x y z
N GLY A 1 -1.74 -23.63 -5.49
CA GLY A 1 -0.86 -22.51 -5.13
C GLY A 1 -0.12 -22.04 -6.35
N GLY A 2 -0.13 -20.74 -6.64
CA GLY A 2 0.61 -20.17 -7.77
C GLY A 2 2.07 -19.94 -7.40
N ASP A 3 2.99 -20.56 -8.14
CA ASP A 3 4.41 -20.28 -8.05
C ASP A 3 4.73 -18.92 -8.70
N VAL A 4 5.21 -17.96 -7.92
CA VAL A 4 5.75 -16.71 -8.45
C VAL A 4 7.15 -16.98 -8.97
N LYS A 5 7.27 -17.26 -10.27
CA LYS A 5 8.57 -17.37 -10.93
C LYS A 5 9.18 -15.97 -11.03
N ASN A 6 10.28 -15.75 -10.30
CA ASN A 6 11.04 -14.50 -10.18
C ASN A 6 10.34 -13.40 -9.35
N PRO A 7 10.41 -13.46 -8.00
CA PRO A 7 9.90 -12.39 -7.18
C PRO A 7 10.77 -11.14 -7.39
N GLN A 8 10.19 -10.11 -8.02
CA GLN A 8 10.80 -8.78 -8.15
C GLN A 8 11.23 -8.21 -6.78
N PHE A 9 10.60 -8.68 -5.71
CA PHE A 9 10.84 -8.33 -4.31
C PHE A 9 11.32 -9.54 -3.48
N ALA A 10 12.33 -10.27 -3.97
CA ALA A 10 12.97 -11.31 -3.18
C ALA A 10 13.97 -10.67 -2.19
N ALA A 11 13.48 -10.26 -1.01
CA ALA A 11 14.35 -9.76 0.06
C ALA A 11 15.28 -10.86 0.57
N SER A 12 16.49 -10.45 0.94
CA SER A 12 17.39 -11.31 1.70
C SER A 12 16.84 -11.54 3.12
N SER A 13 17.24 -12.64 3.76
CA SER A 13 16.77 -12.96 5.11
C SER A 13 17.12 -11.84 6.10
N GLY A 14 16.11 -11.22 6.71
CA GLY A 14 16.27 -10.13 7.68
C GLY A 14 16.22 -8.72 7.08
N GLU A 15 16.06 -8.58 5.77
CA GLU A 15 15.91 -7.29 5.11
C GLU A 15 14.50 -6.72 5.30
N LEU A 16 14.42 -5.42 5.61
CA LEU A 16 13.14 -4.71 5.69
C LEU A 16 12.69 -4.30 4.29
N LEU A 17 11.53 -4.80 3.86
CA LEU A 17 10.88 -4.39 2.62
C LEU A 17 10.12 -3.06 2.81
N GLY A 18 10.38 -2.09 1.94
CA GLY A 18 9.69 -0.80 1.92
C GLY A 18 8.45 -0.75 1.01
N GLU A 19 8.28 -1.73 0.13
CA GLU A 19 7.21 -1.82 -0.87
C GLU A 19 6.99 -3.26 -1.36
N GLY A 20 5.89 -3.50 -2.08
CA GLY A 20 5.56 -4.81 -2.62
C GLY A 20 4.14 -4.87 -3.19
N TYR A 21 3.68 -6.09 -3.49
CA TYR A 21 2.32 -6.36 -3.98
C TYR A 21 1.39 -6.85 -2.86
N ILE A 22 0.11 -6.54 -2.99
CA ILE A 22 -0.96 -7.10 -2.16
C ILE A 22 -1.57 -8.25 -2.93
N ALA A 23 -1.42 -9.48 -2.40
CA ALA A 23 -2.03 -10.68 -2.95
C ALA A 23 -3.10 -11.20 -1.98
N ILE A 24 -4.22 -11.64 -2.53
CA ILE A 24 -5.32 -12.26 -1.77
C ILE A 24 -5.42 -13.71 -2.25
N GLN A 25 -5.27 -14.64 -1.32
CA GLN A 25 -5.34 -16.07 -1.59
C GLN A 25 -6.61 -16.64 -0.97
N ALA A 26 -7.35 -17.41 -1.78
CA ALA A 26 -8.41 -18.29 -1.32
C ALA A 26 -7.97 -19.73 -1.55
N GLU A 27 -8.26 -20.60 -0.59
CA GLU A 27 -7.87 -22.02 -0.62
C GLU A 27 -9.09 -22.93 -0.91
N SER A 28 -9.26 -24.00 -0.14
CA SER A 28 -10.09 -25.18 -0.42
C SER A 28 -11.61 -24.97 -0.45
N ALA A 29 -12.13 -23.84 0.00
CA ALA A 29 -13.57 -23.60 0.09
C ALA A 29 -13.98 -22.34 -0.70
N PRO A 30 -15.26 -22.26 -1.16
CA PRO A 30 -15.77 -21.06 -1.81
C PRO A 30 -15.57 -19.84 -0.92
N THR A 31 -14.84 -18.85 -1.44
CA THR A 31 -14.52 -17.63 -0.71
C THR A 31 -14.94 -16.43 -1.55
N GLU A 32 -15.74 -15.54 -0.97
CA GLU A 32 -16.20 -14.33 -1.62
C GLU A 32 -15.60 -13.11 -0.93
N PHE A 33 -14.92 -12.25 -1.70
CA PHE A 33 -14.43 -10.97 -1.24
C PHE A 33 -15.27 -9.86 -1.85
N ARG A 34 -15.65 -8.87 -1.04
CA ARG A 34 -16.30 -7.65 -1.54
C ARG A 34 -15.71 -6.42 -0.85
N LYS A 35 -15.70 -5.31 -1.59
CA LYS A 35 -15.31 -3.98 -1.09
C LYS A 35 -13.94 -3.95 -0.39
N ILE A 36 -12.90 -4.35 -1.12
CA ILE A 36 -11.52 -4.15 -0.67
C ILE A 36 -11.16 -2.69 -0.97
N GLU A 37 -10.82 -1.93 0.07
CA GLU A 37 -10.50 -0.51 -0.03
C GLU A 37 -9.11 -0.23 0.54
N PHE A 38 -8.43 0.76 -0.02
CA PHE A 38 -7.09 1.16 0.42
C PHE A 38 -7.06 2.63 0.76
N LEU A 39 -6.35 2.94 1.85
CA LEU A 39 -6.03 4.30 2.23
C LEU A 39 -4.58 4.59 1.85
N ASN A 40 -4.37 5.55 0.94
CA ASN A 40 -3.02 5.99 0.60
C ASN A 40 -2.45 6.84 1.76
N LEU A 41 -1.34 6.38 2.35
CA LEU A 41 -0.66 7.08 3.44
C LEU A 41 0.34 8.13 2.94
N VAL A 42 0.49 8.30 1.62
CA VAL A 42 1.30 9.32 0.97
C VAL A 42 0.42 10.48 0.51
N GLY A 43 0.72 11.70 0.93
CA GLY A 43 -0.04 12.88 0.52
C GLY A 43 0.50 14.20 1.05
N CYS A 44 -0.25 15.29 0.82
CA CYS A 44 0.15 16.62 1.27
C CYS A 44 0.18 16.69 2.80
N MET A 45 1.34 17.01 3.36
CA MET A 45 1.54 17.15 4.81
C MET A 45 1.66 18.61 5.27
N ASP A 46 1.43 19.58 4.38
CA ASP A 46 1.30 20.98 4.75
C ASP A 46 -0.01 21.21 5.50
N LYS A 47 0.07 21.57 6.79
CA LYS A 47 -1.08 21.83 7.66
C LYS A 47 -1.97 22.98 7.18
N LYS A 48 -1.50 23.82 6.26
CA LYS A 48 -2.27 24.93 5.67
C LYS A 48 -3.07 24.53 4.43
N ALA A 49 -2.79 23.36 3.83
CA ALA A 49 -3.49 22.91 2.63
C ALA A 49 -4.87 22.32 2.97
N LYS A 50 -5.87 22.56 2.11
CA LYS A 50 -7.25 22.07 2.26
C LYS A 50 -7.34 20.55 2.29
N ASN A 51 -6.41 19.88 1.61
CA ASN A 51 -6.37 18.43 1.48
C ASN A 51 -5.36 17.75 2.44
N PHE A 52 -4.85 18.47 3.43
CA PHE A 52 -4.08 17.88 4.52
C PHE A 52 -4.91 16.84 5.28
N LYS A 53 -4.29 15.70 5.62
CA LYS A 53 -4.88 14.66 6.46
C LYS A 53 -3.86 14.21 7.50
N ARG A 54 -4.32 14.02 8.73
CA ARG A 54 -3.46 13.62 9.88
C ARG A 54 -2.88 12.22 9.76
N TYR A 55 -3.44 11.37 8.89
CA TYR A 55 -3.01 9.98 8.72
C TYR A 55 -1.86 9.81 7.73
N TYR A 56 -1.43 10.86 7.03
CA TYR A 56 -0.30 10.75 6.11
C TYR A 56 0.99 10.45 6.90
N VAL A 57 1.74 9.47 6.42
CA VAL A 57 3.01 9.02 7.01
C VAL A 57 4.19 9.49 6.15
N LYS A 58 3.96 9.75 4.86
CA LYS A 58 4.98 10.23 3.92
C LYS A 58 4.46 11.45 3.16
N ALA A 59 5.28 12.50 3.11
CA ALA A 59 4.93 13.74 2.45
C ALA A 59 5.04 13.63 0.92
N ASP A 60 4.02 14.14 0.24
CA ASP A 60 4.01 14.44 -1.20
C ASP A 60 3.35 15.82 -1.38
N ASN A 61 4.16 16.86 -1.20
CA ASN A 61 3.67 18.24 -1.20
C ASN A 61 3.34 18.77 -2.60
N ALA A 62 3.72 18.06 -3.67
CA ALA A 62 3.27 18.38 -5.02
C ALA A 62 1.74 18.22 -5.17
N LYS A 63 1.10 17.46 -4.25
CA LYS A 63 -0.36 17.27 -4.21
C LYS A 63 -1.10 18.32 -3.37
N CYS A 64 -0.44 19.31 -2.78
CA CYS A 64 -1.10 20.28 -1.91
C CYS A 64 -2.09 21.17 -2.68
N VAL A 65 -3.29 21.35 -2.12
CA VAL A 65 -4.35 22.22 -2.65
C VAL A 65 -4.64 23.31 -1.64
N TYR A 66 -4.52 24.57 -2.06
CA TYR A 66 -4.69 25.76 -1.22
C TYR A 66 -6.04 26.45 -1.42
#